data_AF-A0ABD0NWE8-F1
#
_entry.id   AF-A0ABD0NWE8-F1
#
_cell.length_a   1.000
_cell.length_b   1.000
_cell.length_c   1.000
_cell.angle_alpha   90.00
_cell.angle_beta   90.00
_cell.angle_gamma   90.00
#
_symmetry.space_group_name_H-M   'P 1'
#
loop_
_entity.id
_entity.type
_entity.pdbx_description
1 polymer ?
#
loop_
_entity_poly.entity_id
_entity_poly.type
_entity_poly.pdbx_seq_one_letter_code
_entity_poly.pdbx_strand_id
1 'polypeptide(L)' 'MSSADVSEQSRRCCVLSWEQVQRLDSILGECVPIHGRGNFPTLSVQPRHIVQ' A
#
# COMPACT_ATOMS: atom_id res chain seq x y z
N MET A 1 -17.52 -3.65 -23.67
CA MET A 1 -16.66 -2.57 -23.12
C MET A 1 -16.16 -1.78 -24.30
N SER A 2 -16.41 -0.47 -24.34
CA SER A 2 -16.06 0.37 -25.49
C SER A 2 -14.53 0.49 -25.60
N SER A 3 -13.97 0.53 -26.81
CA SER A 3 -12.54 0.79 -27.03
C SER A 3 -12.06 2.10 -26.40
N ALA A 4 -12.97 3.06 -26.17
CA ALA A 4 -12.67 4.32 -25.49
C ALA A 4 -12.36 4.15 -23.98
N ASP A 5 -12.96 3.15 -23.31
CA ASP A 5 -12.70 2.89 -21.89
C ASP A 5 -11.29 2.32 -21.68
N VAL A 6 -10.80 1.50 -22.61
CA VAL A 6 -9.45 0.90 -22.53
C VAL A 6 -8.37 1.97 -22.59
N SER A 7 -8.53 3.01 -23.43
CA SER A 7 -7.58 4.12 -23.55
C SER A 7 -7.50 5.00 -22.30
N GLU A 8 -8.63 5.24 -21.61
CA GLU A 8 -8.67 6.07 -20.41
C GLU A 8 -8.19 5.32 -19.15
N GLN A 9 -8.41 4.01 -19.08
CA GLN A 9 -7.76 3.16 -18.07
C GLN A 9 -6.23 3.18 -18.24
N SER A 10 -5.74 3.08 -19.48
CA SER A 10 -4.30 3.08 -19.76
C SER A 10 -3.62 4.42 -19.45
N ARG A 11 -4.35 5.55 -19.44
CA ARG A 11 -3.82 6.87 -19.07
C ARG A 11 -3.74 7.12 -17.57
N ARG A 12 -4.52 6.39 -16.77
CA ARG A 12 -4.56 6.54 -15.30
C ARG A 12 -3.67 5.55 -14.56
N CYS A 13 -3.11 4.58 -15.27
CA CYS A 13 -2.23 3.56 -14.71
C CYS A 13 -0.80 3.75 -15.23
N CYS A 14 0.16 3.71 -14.33
CA CYS A 14 1.59 3.65 -14.66
C CYS A 14 2.23 2.50 -13.87
N VAL A 15 3.19 1.83 -14.50
CA VAL A 15 4.04 0.85 -13.83
C VAL A 15 5.10 1.58 -13.03
N LEU A 16 5.32 1.15 -11.79
CA LEU A 16 6.34 1.73 -10.92
C LEU A 16 7.75 1.39 -11.43
N SER A 17 8.67 2.34 -11.32
CA SER A 17 10.10 2.06 -11.49
C SER A 17 10.63 1.19 -10.34
N TRP A 18 11.81 0.60 -10.52
CA TRP A 18 12.41 -0.24 -9.47
C TRP A 18 12.64 0.53 -8.16
N GLU A 19 13.13 1.76 -8.23
CA GLU A 19 13.31 2.62 -7.06
C GLU A 19 11.97 2.86 -6.32
N GLN A 20 10.89 3.08 -7.07
CA GLN A 20 9.55 3.25 -6.51
C GLN A 20 9.04 1.96 -5.84
N VAL A 21 9.33 0.79 -6.43
CA VAL A 21 9.02 -0.51 -5.84
C VAL A 21 9.80 -0.73 -4.54
N GLN A 22 11.09 -0.40 -4.50
CA GLN A 22 11.90 -0.52 -3.27
C GLN A 22 11.35 0.35 -2.14
N ARG A 23 10.93 1.58 -2.46
CA ARG A 23 10.30 2.47 -1.49
C ARG A 23 8.97 1.93 -1.00
N LEU A 24 8.15 1.38 -1.90
CA LEU A 24 6.88 0.75 -1.53
C LEU A 24 7.11 -0.46 -0.62
N ASP A 25 8.06 -1.33 -0.94
CA ASP A 25 8.41 -2.49 -0.12
C ASP A 25 8.87 -2.07 1.29
N SER A 26 9.70 -1.04 1.38
CA SER A 26 10.14 -0.46 2.65
C SER A 26 8.95 0.01 3.50
N ILE A 27 8.01 0.75 2.90
CA ILE A 27 6.79 1.22 3.60
C ILE A 27 5.92 0.05 4.05
N LEU A 28 5.74 -0.96 3.20
CA LEU A 28 4.93 -2.14 3.50
C LEU A 28 5.55 -3.04 4.58
N GLY A 29 6.88 -3.00 4.73
CA GLY A 29 7.64 -3.74 5.73
C GLY A 29 7.97 -2.99 7.01
N GLU A 30 7.78 -1.67 7.06
CA GLU A 30 8.01 -0.88 8.26
C GLU A 30 6.95 -1.18 9.33
N CYS A 31 7.39 -1.30 10.59
CA CYS A 31 6.48 -1.46 11.72
C CYS A 31 5.85 -0.12 12.12
N VAL A 32 4.53 -0.03 12.04
CA VAL A 32 3.73 1.12 12.42
C VAL A 32 3.02 0.84 13.75
N PRO A 33 3.05 1.77 14.72
CA PRO A 33 2.36 1.61 16.00
C PRO A 33 0.86 1.88 15.87
N ILE A 34 0.03 0.98 16.41
CA ILE A 34 -1.41 1.20 16.60
C ILE A 34 -1.71 1.28 18.08
N HIS A 35 -2.06 2.47 18.55
CA HIS A 35 -2.35 2.72 19.95
C HIS A 35 -3.71 2.14 20.34
N GLY A 36 -3.72 1.22 21.30
CA GLY A 36 -4.93 0.72 21.93
C GLY A 36 -5.59 1.80 22.79
N ARG A 37 -6.93 1.84 22.81
CA ARG A 37 -7.68 2.73 23.71
C ARG A 37 -7.74 2.12 25.12
N GLY A 38 -7.55 2.93 26.16
CA GLY A 38 -7.62 2.47 27.56
C GLY A 38 -6.38 1.68 27.96
N ASN A 39 -6.55 0.51 28.59
CA ASN A 39 -5.45 -0.37 29.01
C ASN A 39 -5.04 -1.38 27.92
N PHE A 40 -5.58 -1.25 26.71
CA PHE A 40 -5.18 -2.11 25.60
C PHE A 40 -3.76 -1.73 25.14
N PRO A 41 -2.89 -2.72 24.86
CA PRO A 41 -1.52 -2.46 24.48
C PRO A 41 -1.42 -1.75 23.11
N THR A 42 -0.31 -1.05 22.90
CA THR A 42 0.09 -0.59 21.57
C THR A 42 0.58 -1.78 20.76
N LEU A 43 0.01 -1.99 19.58
CA LEU A 43 0.46 -3.01 18.64
C LEU A 43 1.56 -2.45 17.74
N SER A 44 2.52 -3.29 17.37
CA SER A 44 3.52 -3.00 16.34
C SER A 44 3.21 -3.88 15.14
N VAL A 45 2.80 -3.28 14.03
CA VAL A 45 2.27 -4.01 12.87
C VAL A 45 2.88 -3.53 11.57
N GLN A 46 3.04 -4.42 10.61
CA GLN A 46 3.51 -4.07 9.27
C GLN A 46 2.32 -4.05 8.31
N PRO A 47 2.16 -3.02 7.46
CA PRO A 47 1.01 -2.90 6.55
C PRO A 47 0.77 -4.16 5.70
N ARG A 48 1.84 -4.82 5.22
CA ARG A 48 1.75 -6.04 4.41
C ARG A 48 1.12 -7.25 5.11
N HIS A 49 1.03 -7.25 6.44
CA HIS A 49 0.37 -8.34 7.19
C HIS A 49 -1.12 -8.07 7.46
N ILE A 50 -1.60 -6.86 7.15
CA ILE A 50 -2.99 -6.44 7.40
C ILE A 50 -3.81 -6.48 6.10
N VAL A 51 -3.20 -6.08 4.98
CA VAL A 51 -3.85 -6.09 3.67
C VAL A 51 -3.68 -7.48 3.05
N GLN A 52 -4.80 -8.19 2.83
CA GLN A 52 -4.90 -9.40 2.01
C GLN A 52 -5.53 -9.08 0.66
#